data_AF-A0A3P6UC79-F1
#
_entry.id   AF-A0A3P6UC79-F1
#
_cell.length_a   1.000
_cell.length_b   1.000
_cell.length_c   1.000
_cell.angle_alpha   90.00
_cell.angle_beta   90.00
_cell.angle_gamma   90.00
#
_symmetry.space_group_name_H-M   'P 1'
#
loop_
_entity.id
_entity.type
_entity.pdbx_description
1 polymer ?
#
loop_
_entity_poly.entity_id
_entity_poly.type
_entity_poly.pdbx_seq_one_letter_code
_entity_poly.pdbx_strand_id
1 'polypeptide(L)'
;MASYLIIYHGVTADAAYLRLEAAQPPKFIGFRDAALGEPTYLLHLHDVLRAVEKGLHHKWFDINTFDAEEYELYERVENGDMNWIIPGKILSFCGPHNESRIEDGDNFVLDGPHIRL
;
A
#
# COMPACT_ATOMS: atom_id res chain seq x y z
N MET A 1 -14.41 0.74 -2.02
CA MET A 1 -15.61 1.55 -1.72
C MET A 1 -15.53 2.22 -0.34
N ALA A 2 -15.25 1.50 0.75
CA ALA A 2 -15.14 2.10 2.09
C ALA A 2 -14.01 3.14 2.21
N SER A 3 -12.80 2.81 1.74
CA SER A 3 -11.65 3.73 1.72
C SER A 3 -11.93 5.02 0.94
N TYR A 4 -12.65 4.93 -0.19
CA TYR A 4 -13.08 6.08 -0.97
C TYR A 4 -13.96 7.05 -0.15
N LEU A 5 -14.89 6.53 0.66
CA LEU A 5 -15.71 7.37 1.55
C LEU A 5 -14.85 8.09 2.62
N ILE A 6 -13.81 7.43 3.11
CA ILE A 6 -12.90 8.02 4.10
C ILE A 6 -12.06 9.13 3.43
N ILE A 7 -11.43 8.83 2.30
CA ILE A 7 -10.50 9.73 1.60
C ILE A 7 -11.24 10.94 1.00
N TYR A 8 -12.32 10.72 0.25
CA TYR A 8 -12.99 11.78 -0.52
C TYR A 8 -14.16 12.44 0.20
N HIS A 9 -14.83 11.72 1.10
CA HIS A 9 -16.01 12.22 1.80
C HIS A 9 -15.77 12.49 3.29
N GLY A 10 -14.54 12.27 3.79
CA GLY A 10 -14.19 12.53 5.19
C GLY A 10 -14.99 11.69 6.19
N VAL A 11 -15.54 10.55 5.76
CA VAL A 11 -16.32 9.66 6.62
C VAL A 11 -15.36 8.93 7.56
N THR A 12 -15.70 8.82 8.84
CA THR A 12 -14.87 8.07 9.80
C THR A 12 -14.80 6.58 9.44
N ALA A 13 -13.71 5.90 9.82
CA ALA A 13 -13.53 4.47 9.55
C ALA A 13 -14.67 3.61 10.11
N ASP A 14 -15.13 3.89 11.32
CA ASP A 14 -16.24 3.18 11.97
C ASP A 14 -17.56 3.37 11.20
N ALA A 15 -17.88 4.61 10.79
CA ALA A 15 -19.09 4.88 10.02
C ALA A 15 -19.05 4.25 8.62
N ALA A 16 -17.89 4.24 7.96
CA ALA A 16 -17.71 3.58 6.67
C ALA A 16 -17.87 2.06 6.80
N TYR A 17 -17.33 1.46 7.86
CA TYR A 17 -17.46 0.02 8.14
C TYR A 17 -18.92 -0.39 8.36
N LEU A 18 -19.65 0.33 9.21
CA LEU A 18 -21.07 0.03 9.49
C LEU A 18 -21.96 0.10 8.24
N ARG A 19 -21.69 1.05 7.34
CA ARG A 19 -22.42 1.18 6.07
C ARG A 19 -22.20 -0.03 5.15
N LEU A 20 -21.00 -0.59 5.14
CA LEU A 20 -20.72 -1.80 4.37
C LEU A 20 -21.26 -3.06 5.04
N GLU A 21 -21.09 -3.20 6.35
CA GLU A 21 -21.56 -4.37 7.10
C GLU A 21 -23.08 -4.54 6.98
N ALA A 22 -23.83 -3.43 7.07
CA ALA A 22 -25.28 -3.45 6.90
C ALA A 22 -25.73 -3.89 5.49
N ALA A 23 -24.88 -3.74 4.48
CA ALA A 23 -25.21 -4.02 3.09
C ALA A 23 -24.92 -5.47 2.65
N GLN A 24 -24.17 -6.25 3.45
CA GLN A 24 -23.68 -7.57 2.99
C GLN A 24 -23.56 -8.62 4.12
N PRO A 25 -24.62 -9.40 4.39
CA PRO A 25 -24.45 -10.73 4.98
C PRO A 25 -24.00 -11.71 3.89
N PRO A 26 -22.98 -12.57 4.10
CA PRO A 26 -22.24 -12.86 5.33
C PRO A 26 -21.10 -11.87 5.64
N LYS A 27 -20.57 -11.93 6.87
CA LYS A 27 -19.46 -11.08 7.35
C LYS A 27 -18.23 -11.15 6.43
N PHE A 28 -17.52 -10.03 6.32
CA PHE A 28 -16.27 -9.94 5.56
C PHE A 28 -15.21 -10.91 6.08
N ILE A 29 -14.57 -11.61 5.15
CA ILE A 29 -13.40 -12.46 5.43
C ILE A 29 -12.18 -11.54 5.62
N GLY A 30 -11.31 -11.87 6.58
CA GLY A 30 -10.08 -11.10 6.82
C GLY A 30 -9.03 -11.31 5.72
N PHE A 31 -8.15 -10.33 5.55
CA PHE A 31 -7.04 -10.38 4.60
C PHE A 31 -5.90 -11.25 5.16
N ARG A 32 -5.34 -12.13 4.33
CA ARG A 32 -4.19 -12.97 4.66
C ARG A 32 -2.88 -12.30 4.27
N ASP A 33 -1.78 -12.79 4.83
CA ASP A 33 -0.44 -12.41 4.43
C ASP A 33 0.04 -13.17 3.17
N ALA A 34 1.23 -12.79 2.69
CA ALA A 34 1.85 -13.35 1.49
C ALA A 34 2.65 -14.62 1.74
N ALA A 35 2.74 -15.14 2.98
CA ALA A 35 3.49 -16.35 3.25
C ALA A 35 2.84 -17.61 2.65
N LEU A 36 3.70 -18.61 2.41
CA LEU A 36 3.29 -19.95 2.02
C LEU A 36 2.72 -20.70 3.23
N GLY A 37 1.57 -21.34 3.03
CA GLY A 37 0.90 -22.15 4.05
C GLY A 37 -0.36 -21.49 4.63
N GLU A 38 -0.76 -21.98 5.80
CA GLU A 38 -1.95 -21.50 6.50
C GLU A 38 -1.71 -20.12 7.14
N PRO A 39 -2.67 -19.18 7.04
CA PRO A 39 -2.53 -17.87 7.65
C PRO A 39 -2.52 -17.99 9.17
N THR A 40 -1.51 -17.41 9.81
CA THR A 40 -1.42 -17.33 11.28
C THR A 40 -2.24 -16.17 11.85
N TYR A 41 -2.55 -15.18 11.01
CA TYR A 41 -3.32 -14.00 11.35
C TYR A 41 -4.14 -13.54 10.14
N LEU A 42 -5.36 -13.08 10.39
CA LEU A 42 -6.22 -12.47 9.39
C LEU A 42 -6.51 -11.03 9.78
N LEU A 43 -6.11 -10.08 8.94
CA LEU A 43 -6.34 -8.66 9.16
C LEU A 43 -7.80 -8.32 8.84
N HIS A 44 -8.54 -7.79 9.82
CA HIS A 44 -9.94 -7.44 9.60
C HIS A 44 -10.08 -6.15 8.77
N LEU A 45 -11.13 -6.10 7.94
CA LEU A 45 -11.45 -4.92 7.14
C LEU A 45 -11.55 -3.64 7.99
N HIS A 46 -12.10 -3.75 9.21
CA HIS A 46 -12.22 -2.60 10.11
C HIS A 46 -10.85 -2.03 10.50
N ASP A 47 -9.86 -2.88 10.73
CA ASP A 47 -8.49 -2.47 11.06
C ASP A 47 -7.83 -1.76 9.87
N VAL A 48 -8.06 -2.25 8.65
CA VAL A 48 -7.58 -1.59 7.41
C VAL A 48 -8.17 -0.18 7.28
N LEU A 49 -9.47 -0.02 7.51
CA LEU A 49 -10.13 1.29 7.39
C LEU A 49 -9.62 2.28 8.45
N ARG A 50 -9.39 1.81 9.68
CA ARG A 50 -8.78 2.63 10.74
C ARG A 50 -7.34 3.02 10.41
N ALA A 51 -6.58 2.14 9.74
CA ALA A 51 -5.24 2.47 9.28
C ALA A 51 -5.27 3.56 8.20
N VAL A 52 -6.19 3.50 7.24
CA VAL A 52 -6.39 4.56 6.22
C VAL A 52 -6.72 5.90 6.87
N GLU A 53 -7.68 5.93 7.80
CA GLU A 53 -8.05 7.13 8.53
C GLU A 53 -6.87 7.74 9.31
N LYS A 54 -6.08 6.91 9.99
CA LYS A 54 -4.86 7.34 10.69
C LYS A 54 -3.80 7.88 9.74
N GLY A 55 -3.61 7.24 8.58
CA GLY A 55 -2.67 7.68 7.56
C GLY A 55 -3.01 9.08 7.03
N LEU A 56 -4.29 9.34 6.79
CA LEU A 56 -4.80 10.68 6.43
C LEU A 56 -4.57 11.68 7.56
N HIS A 57 -4.92 11.33 8.80
CA HIS A 57 -4.76 12.20 9.97
C HIS A 57 -3.30 12.62 10.19
N HIS A 58 -2.36 11.70 10.02
CA HIS A 58 -0.92 11.97 10.16
C HIS A 58 -0.26 12.51 8.89
N LYS A 59 -1.03 12.76 7.81
CA LYS A 59 -0.53 13.24 6.51
C LYS A 59 0.52 12.31 5.89
N TRP A 60 0.37 11.01 6.06
CA TRP A 60 1.18 10.01 5.36
C TRP A 60 0.69 9.82 3.92
N PHE A 61 -0.57 10.16 3.68
CA PHE A 61 -1.20 10.15 2.38
C PHE A 61 -2.07 11.41 2.21
N ASP A 62 -1.98 12.07 1.06
CA ASP A 62 -2.83 13.19 0.67
C ASP A 62 -3.19 13.03 -0.82
N ILE A 63 -4.48 12.84 -1.09
CA ILE A 63 -5.00 12.58 -2.44
C ILE A 63 -4.78 13.77 -3.40
N ASN A 64 -4.63 14.99 -2.88
CA ASN A 64 -4.46 16.18 -3.72
C ASN A 64 -3.02 16.36 -4.20
N THR A 65 -2.06 15.72 -3.52
CA THR A 65 -0.64 15.81 -3.83
C THR A 65 -0.03 14.47 -4.23
N PHE A 66 -0.81 13.39 -4.18
CA PHE A 66 -0.35 12.06 -4.54
C PHE A 66 -0.12 11.97 -6.05
N ASP A 67 1.12 11.66 -6.44
CA ASP A 67 1.50 11.43 -7.83
C ASP A 67 1.39 9.93 -8.16
N ALA A 68 0.34 9.58 -8.89
CA ALA A 68 0.10 8.19 -9.29
C ALA A 68 1.12 7.70 -10.34
N GLU A 69 1.59 8.58 -11.23
CA GLU A 69 2.54 8.22 -12.27
C GLU A 69 3.92 7.91 -11.64
N GLU A 70 4.34 8.71 -10.66
CA GLU A 70 5.56 8.46 -9.90
C GLU A 70 5.47 7.17 -9.07
N TYR A 71 4.34 6.94 -8.40
CA TYR A 71 4.12 5.72 -7.61
C TYR A 71 4.20 4.47 -8.51
N GLU A 72 3.47 4.45 -9.63
CA GLU A 72 3.48 3.34 -10.58
C GLU A 72 4.83 3.15 -11.29
N LEU A 73 5.62 4.22 -11.44
CA LEU A 73 6.96 4.13 -12.00
C LEU A 73 7.89 3.36 -11.05
N TYR A 74 7.97 3.76 -9.78
CA TYR A 74 8.92 3.20 -8.84
C TYR A 74 8.49 1.86 -8.22
N GLU A 75 7.20 1.52 -8.26
CA GLU A 75 6.71 0.19 -7.86
C GLU A 75 7.28 -0.92 -8.76
N ARG A 76 7.69 -0.60 -9.99
CA ARG A 76 8.22 -1.62 -10.90
C ARG A 76 9.59 -2.10 -10.46
N VAL A 77 9.81 -3.41 -10.62
CA VAL A 77 11.07 -4.07 -10.24
C VAL A 77 12.25 -3.47 -10.99
N GLU A 78 12.09 -3.17 -12.28
CA GLU A 78 13.12 -2.53 -13.09
C GLU A 78 13.51 -1.12 -12.62
N ASN A 79 12.66 -0.49 -11.81
CA ASN A 79 12.86 0.84 -11.26
C ASN A 79 13.13 0.81 -9.74
N GLY A 80 13.32 -0.38 -9.15
CA GLY A 80 13.77 -0.56 -7.77
C GLY A 80 12.76 -1.16 -6.80
N ASP A 81 11.51 -1.45 -7.22
CA ASP A 81 10.42 -1.95 -6.36
C ASP A 81 10.29 -1.16 -5.06
N MET A 82 10.01 0.14 -5.20
CA MET A 82 10.07 1.12 -4.11
C MET A 82 8.71 1.72 -3.82
N ASN A 83 8.44 1.92 -2.53
CA ASN A 83 7.21 2.54 -2.05
C ASN A 83 7.49 3.43 -0.82
N TRP A 84 7.03 4.68 -0.84
CA TRP A 84 7.02 5.53 0.34
C TRP A 84 5.95 5.05 1.32
N ILE A 85 6.38 4.63 2.52
CA ILE A 85 5.46 4.30 3.62
C ILE A 85 5.11 5.55 4.42
N ILE A 86 6.11 6.41 4.66
CA ILE A 86 5.92 7.76 5.19
C ILE A 86 6.75 8.71 4.31
N PRO A 87 6.11 9.66 3.59
CA PRO A 87 6.81 10.56 2.68
C PRO A 87 7.97 11.28 3.37
N GLY A 88 9.17 11.20 2.77
CA GLY A 88 10.40 11.83 3.27
C GLY A 88 10.97 11.24 4.56
N LYS A 89 10.47 10.09 5.04
CA LYS A 89 10.94 9.46 6.29
C LYS A 89 11.19 7.97 6.17
N ILE A 90 10.23 7.21 5.65
CA ILE A 90 10.32 5.76 5.55
C ILE A 90 10.02 5.35 4.11
N LEU A 91 11.05 4.82 3.45
CA LEU A 91 10.98 4.22 2.13
C LEU A 91 11.21 2.72 2.27
N SER A 92 10.34 1.92 1.67
CA SER A 92 10.53 0.49 1.47
C SER A 92 11.04 0.24 0.07
N PHE A 93 12.03 -0.64 -0.10
CA PHE A 93 12.55 -1.04 -1.40
C PHE A 93 13.15 -2.45 -1.34
N CYS A 94 13.24 -3.13 -2.49
CA CYS A 94 13.95 -4.40 -2.59
C CYS A 94 15.47 -4.23 -2.36
N GLY A 95 16.09 -5.20 -1.69
CA GLY A 95 17.53 -5.17 -1.45
C GLY A 95 18.34 -5.09 -2.76
N PRO A 96 19.30 -4.15 -2.89
CA PRO A 96 20.06 -4.00 -4.11
C PRO A 96 20.93 -5.25 -4.34
N HIS A 97 21.12 -5.60 -5.61
CA HIS A 97 21.97 -6.73 -6.01
C HIS A 97 23.22 -6.20 -6.72
N ASN A 98 24.39 -6.73 -6.36
CA ASN A 98 25.68 -6.29 -6.90
C ASN A 98 25.91 -6.63 -8.39
N GLU A 99 25.09 -7.50 -8.97
CA GLU A 99 25.23 -7.95 -10.35
C GLU A 99 23.88 -7.86 -11.06
N SER A 100 23.88 -7.27 -12.26
CA SER A 100 22.71 -7.29 -13.13
C SER A 100 22.47 -8.73 -13.60
N ARG A 101 21.36 -9.35 -13.16
CA ARG A 101 20.92 -10.63 -13.71
C ARG A 101 19.94 -10.38 -14.83
N ILE A 102 20.20 -11.01 -15.96
CA ILE A 102 19.26 -11.12 -17.08
C ILE A 102 18.66 -12.52 -16.96
N GLU A 103 17.43 -12.62 -16.49
CA GLU A 103 16.62 -13.84 -16.62
C GLU A 103 15.46 -13.53 -17.58
N ASP A 104 15.28 -14.37 -18.59
CA ASP A 104 14.20 -14.30 -19.59
C ASP A 104 14.08 -13.00 -20.42
N GLY A 105 15.17 -12.26 -20.60
CA GLY A 105 15.23 -11.09 -21.49
C GLY A 105 14.91 -9.76 -20.84
N ASP A 106 14.59 -9.76 -19.54
CA ASP A 106 14.45 -8.56 -18.73
C ASP A 106 15.75 -8.31 -17.95
N ASN A 107 16.31 -7.09 -18.11
CA ASN A 107 17.47 -6.64 -17.36
C ASN A 107 17.02 -6.21 -15.96
N PHE A 108 17.34 -6.99 -14.93
CA PHE A 108 17.15 -6.57 -13.54
C PHE A 108 18.41 -5.82 -13.07
N VAL A 109 18.35 -4.50 -13.12
CA VAL A 109 19.33 -3.63 -12.45
C VAL A 109 18.64 -3.02 -11.24
N LEU A 110 18.89 -3.59 -10.06
CA LEU A 110 18.52 -2.93 -8.79
C LEU A 110 19.64 -1.96 -8.42
N ASP A 111 19.87 -0.93 -9.24
CA ASP A 111 20.66 0.21 -8.81
C ASP A 111 19.90 0.90 -7.67
N GLY A 112 20.60 1.19 -6.58
CA GLY A 112 19.98 1.78 -5.40
C GLY A 112 19.25 3.10 -5.74
N PRO A 113 18.24 3.50 -4.94
CA PRO A 113 17.39 4.64 -5.24
C PRO A 113 18.17 5.90 -5.64
N HIS A 114 18.00 6.38 -6.87
CA HIS A 114 18.39 7.73 -7.28
C HIS A 114 17.31 8.74 -6.91
N ILE A 115 16.99 8.81 -5.62
CA ILE A 115 15.99 9.75 -5.10
C ILE A 115 16.65 11.12 -4.96
N ARG A 116 16.10 12.12 -5.65
CA ARG A 116 16.41 13.52 -5.34
C ARG A 116 15.76 13.86 -4.01
N LEU A 117 16.56 13.91 -2.95
CA LEU A 117 16.16 14.40 -1.63
C LEU A 117 15.81 15.90 -1.66
#